data_AF-A0A7Z7GEK9-F1
#
_entry.id   AF-A0A7Z7GEK9-F1
#
_cell.length_a   1.000
_cell.length_b   1.000
_cell.length_c   1.000
_cell.angle_alpha   90.00
_cell.angle_beta   90.00
_cell.angle_gamma   90.00
#
_symmetry.space_group_name_H-M   'P 1'
#
loop_
_entity.id
_entity.type
_entity.pdbx_description
1 polymer ?
#
loop_
_entity_poly.entity_id
_entity_poly.type
_entity_poly.pdbx_seq_one_letter_code
_entity_poly.pdbx_strand_id
1 'polypeptide(L)'
;MKRSFAPSMSILLGAGFLVSAGPAATAAPYCGITWGSLAESHLIGTMDASLTGVRAGRHACFDRLVIDVRGDIHGYDVRYVTEVRTDASGVPVPVRGAADLQIVAFAPDHDVDTGGLTYRPADKRELVDVAGYSTFRQAAWAGSNEGQSTIALGVRARLPFRTFILDGPGTGSRLVVDVAHRW
;
A
#
# COMPACT_ATOMS: atom_id res chain seq x y z
N MET A 1 -47.07 31.73 -74.13
CA MET A 1 -46.27 32.59 -73.22
C MET A 1 -46.27 31.92 -71.85
N LYS A 2 -45.26 31.11 -71.53
CA LYS A 2 -44.24 31.37 -70.49
C LYS A 2 -44.80 32.02 -69.22
N ARG A 3 -44.77 31.29 -68.09
CA ARG A 3 -43.96 31.64 -66.90
C ARG A 3 -44.12 30.61 -65.77
N SER A 4 -43.05 29.87 -65.56
CA SER A 4 -42.79 29.00 -64.42
C SER A 4 -42.45 29.82 -63.17
N PHE A 5 -42.81 29.34 -61.97
CA PHE A 5 -42.20 29.76 -60.71
C PHE A 5 -41.86 28.51 -59.89
N ALA A 6 -40.57 28.36 -59.57
CA ALA A 6 -39.99 27.24 -58.84
C ALA A 6 -39.92 27.55 -57.33
N PRO A 7 -40.05 26.55 -56.43
CA PRO A 7 -39.78 26.73 -55.02
C PRO A 7 -38.28 26.52 -54.70
N SER A 8 -37.70 27.43 -53.93
CA SER A 8 -36.34 27.34 -53.40
C SER A 8 -36.28 26.41 -52.19
N MET A 9 -35.45 25.37 -52.27
CA MET A 9 -35.17 24.43 -51.18
C MET A 9 -33.85 24.83 -50.51
N SER A 10 -33.93 25.30 -49.26
CA SER A 10 -32.74 25.61 -48.45
C SER A 10 -32.19 24.34 -47.82
N ILE A 11 -30.99 23.93 -48.25
CA ILE A 11 -30.24 22.80 -47.68
C ILE A 11 -29.34 23.33 -46.55
N LEU A 12 -29.62 22.92 -45.32
CA LEU A 12 -28.74 23.08 -44.17
C LEU A 12 -27.61 22.04 -44.24
N LEU A 13 -26.38 22.49 -44.54
CA LEU A 13 -25.18 21.67 -44.37
C LEU A 13 -24.79 21.64 -42.89
N GLY A 14 -25.16 20.58 -42.17
CA GLY A 14 -24.56 20.24 -40.89
C GLY A 14 -23.23 19.52 -41.11
N ALA A 15 -22.11 20.18 -40.82
CA ALA A 15 -20.80 19.54 -40.78
C ALA A 15 -20.68 18.72 -39.48
N GLY A 16 -20.96 17.42 -39.55
CA GLY A 16 -20.71 16.49 -38.46
C GLY A 16 -19.21 16.23 -38.29
N PHE A 17 -18.61 16.77 -37.24
CA PHE A 17 -17.27 16.35 -36.80
C PHE A 17 -17.39 14.94 -36.19
N LEU A 18 -17.02 13.92 -36.96
CA LEU A 18 -16.78 12.58 -36.44
C LEU A 18 -15.43 12.58 -35.71
N VAL A 19 -15.46 12.76 -34.39
CA VAL A 19 -14.27 12.52 -33.55
C VAL A 19 -14.14 11.01 -33.40
N SER A 20 -13.23 10.41 -34.18
CA SER A 20 -12.81 9.03 -34.01
C SER A 20 -11.99 8.91 -32.73
N ALA A 21 -12.65 8.53 -31.63
CA ALA A 21 -11.95 8.08 -30.43
C ALA A 21 -11.26 6.74 -30.74
N GLY A 22 -9.98 6.80 -31.09
CA GLY A 22 -9.15 5.60 -31.20
C GLY A 22 -9.08 4.87 -29.85
N PRO A 23 -8.85 3.54 -29.84
CA PRO A 23 -8.68 2.81 -28.59
C PRO A 23 -7.52 3.42 -27.80
N ALA A 24 -7.77 3.76 -26.54
CA ALA A 24 -6.73 4.23 -25.63
C ALA A 24 -5.72 3.10 -25.44
N ALA A 25 -4.48 3.30 -25.88
CA ALA A 25 -3.39 2.36 -25.62
C ALA A 25 -3.15 2.31 -24.11
N THR A 26 -3.47 1.18 -23.49
CA THR A 26 -3.12 0.90 -22.10
C THR A 26 -1.63 0.57 -22.06
N ALA A 27 -0.85 1.34 -21.30
CA ALA A 27 0.55 1.04 -21.10
C ALA A 27 0.71 -0.36 -20.48
N ALA A 28 1.72 -1.10 -20.92
CA ALA A 28 2.02 -2.39 -20.30
C ALA A 28 2.37 -2.19 -18.82
N PRO A 29 1.87 -3.06 -17.92
CA PRO A 29 2.12 -2.94 -16.49
C PRO A 29 3.62 -3.05 -16.20
N TYR A 30 4.15 -2.14 -15.38
CA TYR A 30 5.55 -2.14 -14.98
C TYR A 30 5.94 -3.50 -14.36
N CYS A 31 6.86 -4.27 -14.95
CA CYS A 31 7.16 -5.64 -14.47
C CYS A 31 5.94 -6.58 -14.30
N GLY A 32 4.86 -6.40 -15.07
CA GLY A 32 3.65 -7.23 -14.91
C GLY A 32 2.83 -6.93 -13.65
N ILE A 33 3.12 -5.80 -12.98
CA ILE A 33 2.44 -5.32 -11.77
C ILE A 33 1.03 -4.82 -12.13
N THR A 34 -0.01 -5.52 -11.67
CA THR A 34 -1.44 -5.15 -11.85
C THR A 34 -2.17 -4.63 -10.59
N TRP A 35 -1.64 -4.88 -9.40
CA TRP A 35 -1.89 -4.15 -8.15
C TRP A 35 -1.86 -2.62 -8.27
N GLY A 36 -2.56 -1.93 -7.36
CA GLY A 36 -2.71 -0.48 -7.33
C GLY A 36 -2.37 0.13 -5.96
N SER A 37 -2.82 1.36 -5.71
CA SER A 37 -2.54 2.10 -4.45
C SER A 37 -3.78 2.31 -3.57
N LEU A 38 -4.78 1.45 -3.72
CA LEU A 38 -5.97 1.45 -2.86
C LEU A 38 -5.67 0.73 -1.55
N ALA A 39 -6.48 0.97 -0.53
CA ALA A 39 -6.33 0.28 0.75
C ALA A 39 -6.53 -1.23 0.58
N GLU A 40 -5.72 -2.02 1.27
CA GLU A 40 -5.86 -3.45 1.38
C GLU A 40 -6.03 -3.83 2.85
N SER A 41 -7.04 -4.63 3.14
CA SER A 41 -7.28 -5.12 4.48
C SER A 41 -7.76 -6.56 4.45
N HIS A 42 -7.44 -7.27 5.51
CA HIS A 42 -7.84 -8.65 5.72
C HIS A 42 -8.01 -8.87 7.21
N LEU A 43 -9.08 -9.53 7.63
CA LEU A 43 -9.26 -9.94 9.01
C LEU A 43 -10.12 -11.20 9.04
N ILE A 44 -9.51 -12.29 9.48
CA ILE A 44 -10.18 -13.56 9.73
C ILE A 44 -9.73 -14.04 11.12
N GLY A 45 -10.54 -14.80 11.86
CA GLY A 45 -10.08 -15.47 13.07
C GLY A 45 -9.73 -14.56 14.27
N THR A 46 -8.95 -15.13 15.19
CA THR A 46 -8.59 -14.54 16.49
C THR A 46 -7.14 -14.04 16.48
N MET A 47 -6.84 -13.03 17.28
CA MET A 47 -5.51 -12.41 17.34
C MET A 47 -4.66 -13.10 18.41
N ASP A 48 -3.97 -14.18 18.04
CA ASP A 48 -3.06 -14.96 18.90
C ASP A 48 -1.59 -14.90 18.42
N ALA A 49 -1.33 -14.17 17.34
CA ALA A 49 0.00 -13.93 16.81
C ALA A 49 0.71 -12.77 17.53
N SER A 50 2.04 -12.79 17.59
CA SER A 50 2.84 -11.69 18.15
C SER A 50 3.95 -11.27 17.19
N LEU A 51 4.13 -9.97 17.03
CA LEU A 51 5.19 -9.39 16.21
C LEU A 51 6.54 -9.67 16.86
N THR A 52 7.52 -10.11 16.07
CA THR A 52 8.86 -10.47 16.55
C THR A 52 9.98 -9.72 15.83
N GLY A 53 9.72 -9.20 14.63
CA GLY A 53 10.74 -8.49 13.87
C GLY A 53 10.19 -7.72 12.69
N VAL A 54 11.00 -6.78 12.20
CA VAL A 54 10.74 -6.03 10.98
C VAL A 54 12.03 -6.04 10.15
N ARG A 55 11.92 -6.36 8.88
CA ARG A 55 13.07 -6.38 7.94
C ARG A 55 12.65 -5.91 6.57
N ALA A 56 13.63 -5.53 5.76
CA ALA A 56 13.40 -5.04 4.41
C ALA A 56 14.27 -5.78 3.39
N GLY A 57 13.83 -5.82 2.14
CA GLY A 57 14.57 -6.40 1.02
C GLY A 57 14.38 -5.61 -0.26
N ARG A 58 15.43 -5.52 -1.08
CA ARG A 58 15.40 -4.89 -2.40
C ARG A 58 15.13 -5.95 -3.46
N HIS A 59 14.19 -5.69 -4.35
CA HIS A 59 13.92 -6.51 -5.52
C HIS A 59 14.01 -5.67 -6.78
N ALA A 60 14.10 -6.32 -7.95
CA ALA A 60 14.26 -5.61 -9.23
C ALA A 60 13.11 -4.63 -9.53
N CYS A 61 11.89 -4.95 -9.08
CA CYS A 61 10.69 -4.19 -9.41
C CYS A 61 9.97 -3.57 -8.20
N PHE A 62 10.36 -3.95 -6.98
CA PHE A 62 9.71 -3.48 -5.76
C PHE A 62 10.70 -3.50 -4.60
N ASP A 63 10.40 -2.73 -3.57
CA ASP A 63 11.00 -2.91 -2.26
C ASP A 63 10.00 -3.67 -1.39
N ARG A 64 10.51 -4.54 -0.52
CA ARG A 64 9.70 -5.40 0.35
C ARG A 64 9.96 -5.05 1.80
N LEU A 65 8.89 -4.83 2.56
CA LEU A 65 8.90 -4.85 4.02
C LEU A 65 8.31 -6.20 4.47
N VAL A 66 8.93 -6.83 5.45
CA VAL A 66 8.40 -8.04 6.08
C VAL A 66 8.31 -7.81 7.57
N ILE A 67 7.15 -8.11 8.12
CA ILE A 67 6.90 -8.19 9.56
C ILE A 67 6.89 -9.68 9.90
N ASP A 68 7.89 -10.10 10.69
CA ASP A 68 8.01 -11.47 11.14
C ASP A 68 7.16 -11.68 12.41
N VAL A 69 6.35 -12.72 12.41
CA VAL A 69 5.32 -12.98 13.42
C VAL A 69 5.52 -14.38 14.00
N ARG A 70 5.39 -14.52 15.33
CA ARG A 70 5.22 -15.81 15.99
C ARG A 70 3.73 -16.13 16.04
N GLY A 71 3.35 -17.32 15.60
CA GLY A 71 1.94 -17.69 15.41
C GLY A 71 1.40 -17.28 14.05
N ASP A 72 0.13 -17.59 13.82
CA ASP A 72 -0.54 -17.30 12.56
C ASP A 72 -1.17 -15.91 12.61
N ILE A 73 -0.66 -14.99 11.79
CA ILE A 73 -1.30 -13.69 11.66
C ILE A 73 -2.53 -13.84 10.77
N HIS A 74 -3.67 -13.38 11.26
CA HIS A 74 -4.93 -13.52 10.53
C HIS A 74 -5.53 -12.19 10.06
N GLY A 75 -4.81 -11.08 10.23
CA GLY A 75 -5.19 -9.86 9.54
C GLY A 75 -4.21 -8.71 9.58
N TYR A 76 -4.54 -7.73 8.75
CA TYR A 76 -3.79 -6.51 8.51
C TYR A 76 -4.70 -5.43 7.94
N ASP A 77 -4.24 -4.18 8.04
CA ASP A 77 -4.79 -3.05 7.32
C ASP A 77 -3.65 -2.17 6.80
N VAL A 78 -3.56 -2.01 5.48
CA VAL A 78 -2.50 -1.27 4.81
C VAL A 78 -3.10 -0.25 3.88
N ARG A 79 -2.73 1.03 4.07
CA ARG A 79 -3.29 2.14 3.30
C ARG A 79 -2.38 3.35 3.29
N TYR A 80 -2.48 4.13 2.22
CA TYR A 80 -1.90 5.47 2.18
C TYR A 80 -2.74 6.43 3.02
N VAL A 81 -2.09 7.22 3.87
CA VAL A 81 -2.71 8.23 4.72
C VAL A 81 -2.00 9.57 4.55
N THR A 82 -2.62 10.65 5.05
CA THR A 82 -1.96 11.96 5.10
C THR A 82 -0.81 11.97 6.11
N GLU A 83 -0.95 11.24 7.21
CA GLU A 83 0.05 11.11 8.27
C GLU A 83 -0.29 9.88 9.11
N VAL A 84 0.72 9.06 9.42
CA VAL A 84 0.55 7.94 10.37
C VAL A 84 0.55 8.49 11.80
N ARG A 85 -0.30 7.93 12.67
CA ARG A 85 -0.39 8.31 14.07
C ARG A 85 -0.06 7.14 14.98
N THR A 86 0.49 7.44 16.15
CA THR A 86 0.82 6.43 17.14
C THR A 86 -0.44 5.75 17.65
N ASP A 87 -0.33 4.47 17.97
CA ASP A 87 -1.40 3.74 18.62
C ASP A 87 -1.73 4.36 19.99
N ALA A 88 -3.01 4.27 20.39
CA ALA A 88 -3.63 4.84 21.60
C ALA A 88 -3.61 6.38 21.73
N SER A 89 -2.47 7.05 21.55
CA SER A 89 -2.33 8.49 21.81
C SER A 89 -2.59 9.39 20.61
N GLY A 90 -2.60 8.83 19.38
CA GLY A 90 -2.90 9.58 18.16
C GLY A 90 -1.84 10.64 17.77
N VAL A 91 -0.65 10.60 18.38
CA VAL A 91 0.44 11.53 18.09
C VAL A 91 0.99 11.25 16.68
N PRO A 92 1.24 12.29 15.86
CA PRO A 92 1.92 12.15 14.58
C PRO A 92 3.22 11.34 14.61
N VAL A 93 3.42 10.47 13.62
CA VAL A 93 4.66 9.73 13.35
C VAL A 93 5.18 10.14 11.97
N PRO A 94 5.90 11.28 11.88
CA PRO A 94 6.40 11.75 10.59
C PRO A 94 7.49 10.83 10.05
N VAL A 95 7.37 10.46 8.78
CA VAL A 95 8.35 9.64 8.06
C VAL A 95 8.90 10.39 6.84
N ARG A 96 10.13 10.08 6.46
CA ARG A 96 10.75 10.62 5.24
C ARG A 96 10.04 10.09 4.01
N GLY A 97 9.90 10.92 2.98
CA GLY A 97 9.29 10.52 1.70
C GLY A 97 8.29 11.55 1.20
N ALA A 98 7.52 11.16 0.18
CA ALA A 98 6.45 11.99 -0.37
C ALA A 98 5.06 11.35 -0.20
N ALA A 99 5.00 10.16 0.41
CA ALA A 99 3.75 9.53 0.82
C ALA A 99 3.98 8.59 2.01
N ASP A 100 2.95 8.51 2.86
CA ASP A 100 2.97 7.72 4.09
C ASP A 100 2.07 6.50 3.91
N LEU A 101 2.65 5.31 4.02
CA LEU A 101 1.92 4.05 4.04
C LEU A 101 1.80 3.58 5.50
N GLN A 102 0.57 3.59 6.01
CA GLN A 102 0.25 2.98 7.30
C GLN A 102 0.17 1.47 7.12
N ILE A 103 0.85 0.72 7.97
CA ILE A 103 0.81 -0.73 8.03
C ILE A 103 0.38 -1.13 9.43
N VAL A 104 -0.86 -1.60 9.57
CA VAL A 104 -1.36 -2.21 10.80
C VAL A 104 -1.25 -3.72 10.64
N ALA A 105 -0.44 -4.35 11.48
CA ALA A 105 -0.45 -5.78 11.66
C ALA A 105 -1.31 -6.10 12.88
N PHE A 106 -2.31 -6.97 12.75
CA PHE A 106 -3.05 -7.45 13.92
C PHE A 106 -2.25 -8.54 14.65
N ALA A 107 -1.12 -8.10 15.18
CA ALA A 107 -0.17 -8.87 15.98
C ALA A 107 0.51 -7.86 16.93
N PRO A 108 0.23 -7.87 18.25
CA PRO A 108 0.89 -6.97 19.18
C PRO A 108 2.39 -7.30 19.33
N ASP A 109 3.14 -6.38 19.91
CA ASP A 109 4.57 -6.51 20.23
C ASP A 109 4.87 -7.34 21.49
N HIS A 110 3.89 -8.06 22.01
CA HIS A 110 3.99 -8.95 23.15
C HIS A 110 3.27 -10.26 22.91
N ASP A 111 3.68 -11.27 23.68
CA ASP A 111 3.05 -12.57 23.74
C ASP A 111 1.69 -12.44 24.44
N VAL A 112 0.62 -12.91 23.79
CA VAL A 112 -0.76 -12.71 24.25
C VAL A 112 -1.10 -13.47 25.53
N ASP A 113 -0.39 -14.56 25.82
CA ASP A 113 -0.62 -15.41 26.99
C ASP A 113 0.17 -14.93 28.22
N THR A 114 1.42 -14.52 28.00
CA THR A 114 2.36 -14.17 29.08
C THR A 114 2.53 -12.67 29.29
N GLY A 115 2.15 -11.84 28.30
CA GLY A 115 2.38 -10.40 28.29
C GLY A 115 3.85 -10.00 28.09
N GLY A 116 4.76 -10.96 27.87
CA GLY A 116 6.17 -10.69 27.65
C GLY A 116 6.40 -10.02 26.30
N LEU A 117 7.19 -8.94 26.26
CA LEU A 117 7.53 -8.27 25.00
C LEU A 117 8.27 -9.22 24.04
N THR A 118 7.79 -9.30 22.82
CA THR A 118 8.31 -10.14 21.74
C THR A 118 9.03 -9.33 20.68
N TYR A 119 8.75 -8.03 20.63
CA TYR A 119 9.48 -7.08 19.79
C TYR A 119 9.79 -5.81 20.56
N ARG A 120 11.05 -5.37 20.46
CA ARG A 120 11.51 -4.08 20.99
C ARG A 120 12.42 -3.45 19.94
N PRO A 121 11.94 -2.47 19.16
CA PRO A 121 12.77 -1.85 18.15
C PRO A 121 13.96 -1.15 18.81
N ALA A 122 15.15 -1.35 18.27
CA ALA A 122 16.37 -0.71 18.77
C ALA A 122 16.31 0.82 18.59
N ASP A 123 15.75 1.27 17.46
CA ASP A 123 15.37 2.66 17.21
C ASP A 123 13.94 2.70 16.68
N LYS A 124 13.05 3.41 17.38
CA LYS A 124 11.66 3.58 16.96
C LYS A 124 11.52 4.41 15.67
N ARG A 125 12.50 5.23 15.32
CA ARG A 125 12.47 6.05 14.10
C ARG A 125 13.04 5.32 12.89
N GLU A 126 13.88 4.32 13.11
CA GLU A 126 14.59 3.58 12.06
C GLU A 126 14.52 2.08 12.35
N LEU A 127 13.36 1.47 12.09
CA LEU A 127 13.11 0.04 12.35
C LEU A 127 14.05 -0.86 11.55
N VAL A 128 14.42 -0.44 10.34
CA VAL A 128 15.32 -1.15 9.44
C VAL A 128 16.04 -0.14 8.55
N ASP A 129 17.33 -0.39 8.27
CA ASP A 129 18.09 0.43 7.34
C ASP A 129 17.59 0.25 5.91
N VAL A 130 17.15 1.36 5.32
CA VAL A 130 16.64 1.44 3.94
C VAL A 130 17.51 2.32 3.04
N ALA A 131 18.75 2.60 3.44
CA ALA A 131 19.70 3.31 2.59
C ALA A 131 19.87 2.59 1.24
N GLY A 132 19.78 3.35 0.14
CA GLY A 132 19.91 2.81 -1.22
C GLY A 132 18.69 2.06 -1.78
N TYR A 133 17.58 2.03 -1.05
CA TYR A 133 16.31 1.50 -1.55
C TYR A 133 15.69 2.44 -2.58
N SER A 134 15.04 1.87 -3.60
CA SER A 134 14.47 2.64 -4.71
C SER A 134 13.27 3.46 -4.26
N THR A 135 12.37 2.83 -3.49
CA THR A 135 11.08 3.34 -3.04
C THR A 135 11.08 3.69 -1.56
N PHE A 136 11.61 2.83 -0.69
CA PHE A 136 11.57 3.05 0.76
C PHE A 136 12.45 4.23 1.17
N ARG A 137 11.99 4.98 2.17
CA ARG A 137 12.67 6.18 2.69
C ARG A 137 12.86 6.12 4.20
N GLN A 138 11.94 5.48 4.92
CA GLN A 138 12.04 5.24 6.35
C GLN A 138 10.97 4.24 6.79
N ALA A 139 11.26 3.39 7.78
CA ALA A 139 10.25 2.63 8.50
C ALA A 139 10.33 2.99 9.99
N ALA A 140 9.23 3.44 10.57
CA ALA A 140 9.15 3.92 11.95
C ALA A 140 8.05 3.19 12.73
N TRP A 141 8.29 2.99 14.02
CA TRP A 141 7.35 2.41 14.96
C TRP A 141 6.27 3.42 15.34
N ALA A 142 5.00 3.09 15.09
CA ALA A 142 3.88 3.90 15.54
C ALA A 142 3.26 3.36 16.83
N GLY A 143 3.44 2.08 17.15
CA GLY A 143 3.04 1.57 18.45
C GLY A 143 2.58 0.13 18.41
N SER A 144 2.11 -0.31 19.57
CA SER A 144 1.34 -1.52 19.76
C SER A 144 0.31 -1.23 20.84
N ASN A 145 -0.96 -1.49 20.55
CA ASN A 145 -2.09 -1.33 21.47
C ASN A 145 -3.24 -2.26 21.03
N GLU A 146 -4.08 -2.69 21.96
CA GLU A 146 -5.34 -3.42 21.67
C GLU A 146 -5.21 -4.61 20.70
N GLY A 147 -4.06 -5.32 20.73
CA GLY A 147 -3.85 -6.51 19.90
C GLY A 147 -3.33 -6.22 18.49
N GLN A 148 -2.87 -5.00 18.22
CA GLN A 148 -2.27 -4.65 16.93
C GLN A 148 -0.99 -3.84 17.11
N SER A 149 -0.15 -3.86 16.07
CA SER A 149 1.03 -3.01 15.95
C SER A 149 0.96 -2.19 14.68
N THR A 150 1.27 -0.89 14.80
CA THR A 150 1.33 0.01 13.64
C THR A 150 2.78 0.38 13.29
N ILE A 151 3.09 0.31 11.99
CA ILE A 151 4.33 0.78 11.39
C ILE A 151 4.00 1.89 10.40
N ALA A 152 4.75 2.99 10.48
CA ALA A 152 4.76 4.04 9.49
C ALA A 152 5.85 3.78 8.46
N LEU A 153 5.49 3.58 7.20
CA LEU A 153 6.43 3.42 6.10
C LEU A 153 6.41 4.64 5.19
N GLY A 154 7.49 5.41 5.24
CA GLY A 154 7.73 6.51 4.33
C GLY A 154 8.24 6.01 2.99
N VAL A 155 7.55 6.40 1.91
CA VAL A 155 7.90 6.01 0.53
C VAL A 155 8.08 7.23 -0.36
N ARG A 156 8.84 7.07 -1.44
CA ARG A 156 9.20 8.18 -2.33
C ARG A 156 8.04 8.85 -3.06
N ALA A 157 6.91 8.15 -3.19
CA ALA A 157 5.68 8.58 -3.85
C ALA A 157 4.57 7.56 -3.54
N ARG A 158 3.30 7.93 -3.78
CA ARG A 158 2.18 6.98 -3.77
C ARG A 158 2.30 6.02 -4.95
N LEU A 159 2.67 4.78 -4.68
CA LEU A 159 2.99 3.73 -5.67
C LEU A 159 2.14 2.49 -5.44
N PRO A 160 2.02 1.58 -6.42
CA PRO A 160 1.32 0.33 -6.21
C PRO A 160 1.93 -0.48 -5.07
N PHE A 161 1.10 -1.06 -4.22
CA PHE A 161 1.52 -1.96 -3.14
C PHE A 161 0.55 -3.14 -3.02
N ARG A 162 1.02 -4.22 -2.40
CA ARG A 162 0.24 -5.44 -2.11
C ARG A 162 0.69 -5.97 -0.78
N THR A 163 -0.24 -6.62 -0.14
CA THR A 163 -0.08 -7.17 1.19
C THR A 163 -0.57 -8.60 1.18
N PHE A 164 0.22 -9.49 1.74
CA PHE A 164 -0.14 -10.90 1.84
C PHE A 164 0.62 -11.56 2.96
N ILE A 165 0.10 -12.70 3.40
CA ILE A 165 0.67 -13.49 4.48
C ILE A 165 1.35 -14.71 3.86
N LEU A 166 2.53 -15.05 4.39
CA LEU A 166 3.26 -16.27 4.06
C LEU A 166 3.55 -17.04 5.34
N ASP A 167 3.75 -18.35 5.21
CA ASP A 167 4.34 -19.15 6.27
C ASP A 167 5.73 -18.59 6.65
N GLY A 168 5.97 -18.54 7.95
CA GLY A 168 7.24 -18.16 8.58
C GLY A 168 8.06 -19.39 8.98
N PRO A 169 9.21 -19.19 9.64
CA PRO A 169 9.93 -20.29 10.26
C PRO A 169 9.10 -20.95 11.37
N GLY A 170 9.12 -22.29 11.45
CA GLY A 170 8.38 -23.03 12.46
C GLY A 170 6.86 -22.84 12.33
N THR A 171 6.20 -22.47 13.42
CA THR A 171 4.76 -22.12 13.47
C THR A 171 4.54 -20.61 13.36
N GLY A 172 5.49 -19.89 12.75
CA GLY A 172 5.40 -18.45 12.57
C GLY A 172 4.76 -18.08 11.23
N SER A 173 4.51 -16.79 11.07
CA SER A 173 3.99 -16.19 9.85
C SER A 173 4.83 -14.97 9.44
N ARG A 174 4.62 -14.51 8.22
CA ARG A 174 5.22 -13.29 7.67
C ARG A 174 4.14 -12.45 7.02
N LEU A 175 3.91 -11.26 7.54
CA LEU A 175 3.13 -10.25 6.82
C LEU A 175 4.08 -9.51 5.87
N VAL A 176 3.83 -9.62 4.58
CA VAL A 176 4.67 -9.07 3.52
C VAL A 176 3.96 -7.89 2.88
N VAL A 177 4.64 -6.75 2.83
CA VAL A 177 4.21 -5.57 2.09
C VAL A 177 5.24 -5.29 1.00
N ASP A 178 4.86 -5.50 -0.25
CA ASP A 178 5.69 -5.06 -1.37
C ASP A 178 5.23 -3.67 -1.83
N VAL A 179 6.14 -2.80 -2.22
CA VAL A 179 5.82 -1.51 -2.86
C VAL A 179 6.61 -1.39 -4.15
N ALA A 180 5.89 -1.28 -5.27
CA ALA A 180 6.47 -1.18 -6.59
C ALA A 180 7.42 0.02 -6.71
N HIS A 181 8.40 -0.08 -7.60
CA HIS A 181 9.22 1.08 -7.92
C HIS A 181 8.47 2.07 -8.80
N ARG A 182 7.49 1.65 -9.61
CA ARG A 182 6.77 2.50 -10.56
C ARG A 182 5.31 2.03 -10.72
N TRP A 183 4.48 2.90 -11.27
CA TRP A 183 3.23 2.53 -11.93
C TRP A 183 3.53 1.97 -13.33
#